data_AF-A0A2E7JHY5-F1
#
_entry.id   AF-A0A2E7JHY5-F1
#
_cell.length_a   1.000
_cell.length_b   1.000
_cell.length_c   1.000
_cell.angle_alpha   90.00
_cell.angle_beta   90.00
_cell.angle_gamma   90.00
#
_symmetry.space_group_name_H-M   'P 1'
#
loop_
_entity.id
_entity.type
_entity.pdbx_description
1 polymer ?
#
loop_
_entity_poly.entity_id
_entity_poly.type
_entity_poly.pdbx_seq_one_letter_code
_entity_poly.pdbx_strand_id
1 'polypeptide(L)'
;MTQLHQIIRPNPNRPFLLDLGLAATALCAWFALQGLQPIIAAAQEELRLIVQTTDWRPEWPLGPWIISALALLSAWLRQRLGTVGPHLQERLQRATLLAAGLLALTLAALVDPLTYFFPFLTLLWSPHALWALALVFLAYVHWPAASAVPAPRSDATIAAILLAVCLPAYLFYTLYFCQITMIHGDEGQYLRVTQSLLHDGDMDLANNLDTAQTNEFHVIDFAVHKAPASPEGKVHSVHPIGLSIALLPAYAWGLEYWANPRLASALFMALLAALCVPLTFVWLSRLGAERWAALLAVAIMASTGPFFYFTNQLFPEIPALLIGLIALVALSHWQIPGGGYRSWGAWEVPALGLLTLLLSCLPFFHARYTPIGLFCGAGVLLQAWYSPRRHLALATIGTVITLGIYALISFHYAFSNDWMGPFRPGNAWEEGALDIATWPLSLPGHWL
;
A
#
# COMPACT_ATOMS: atom_id res chain seq x y z
N MET A 1 27.18 2.09 30.69
CA MET A 1 26.59 2.47 29.39
C MET A 1 27.46 2.12 28.18
N THR A 2 28.78 1.97 28.29
CA THR A 2 29.69 1.71 27.15
C THR A 2 29.58 0.32 26.50
N GLN A 3 29.36 -0.75 27.28
CA GLN A 3 29.28 -2.13 26.73
C GLN A 3 27.96 -2.41 25.99
N LEU A 4 26.82 -1.99 26.53
CA LEU A 4 25.51 -2.15 25.87
C LEU A 4 25.49 -1.39 24.53
N HIS A 5 26.06 -0.19 24.50
CA HIS A 5 26.16 0.61 23.28
C HIS A 5 27.02 -0.09 22.21
N GLN A 6 28.11 -0.77 22.60
CA GLN A 6 28.93 -1.54 21.67
C GLN A 6 28.22 -2.78 21.10
N ILE A 7 27.23 -3.32 21.82
CA ILE A 7 26.36 -4.41 21.34
C ILE A 7 25.31 -3.86 20.36
N ILE A 8 24.75 -2.69 20.66
CA ILE A 8 23.65 -2.08 19.89
C ILE A 8 24.14 -1.46 18.56
N ARG A 9 25.36 -0.93 18.49
CA ARG A 9 25.83 -0.30 17.23
C ARG A 9 26.36 -1.36 16.26
N PRO A 10 26.10 -1.25 14.94
CA PRO A 10 26.79 -2.04 13.95
C PRO A 10 28.31 -1.94 14.14
N ASN A 11 28.98 -3.07 14.24
CA ASN A 11 30.42 -3.16 14.52
C ASN A 11 31.07 -4.17 13.57
N PRO A 12 31.87 -3.71 12.59
CA PRO A 12 32.51 -4.60 11.61
C PRO A 12 33.56 -5.52 12.23
N ASN A 13 34.05 -5.23 13.43
CA ASN A 13 35.07 -6.03 14.11
C ASN A 13 34.48 -7.16 14.97
N ARG A 14 33.14 -7.24 15.08
CA ARG A 14 32.50 -8.29 15.87
C ARG A 14 32.61 -9.64 15.14
N PRO A 15 32.76 -10.79 15.82
CA PRO A 15 32.70 -12.08 15.15
C PRO A 15 31.35 -12.31 14.46
N PHE A 16 31.35 -12.68 13.18
CA PHE A 16 30.12 -12.92 12.42
C PHE A 16 29.19 -13.95 13.07
N LEU A 17 29.75 -15.02 13.66
CA LEU A 17 28.96 -16.04 14.38
C LEU A 17 28.21 -15.47 15.58
N LEU A 18 28.75 -14.43 16.24
CA LEU A 18 28.06 -13.75 17.32
C LEU A 18 26.86 -12.97 16.79
N ASP A 19 27.01 -12.23 15.67
CA ASP A 19 25.90 -11.52 15.04
C ASP A 19 24.82 -12.47 14.51
N LEU A 20 25.22 -13.62 13.96
CA LEU A 20 24.29 -14.66 13.53
C LEU A 20 23.52 -15.26 14.73
N GLY A 21 24.19 -15.50 15.86
CA GLY A 21 23.56 -15.96 17.09
C GLY A 21 22.59 -14.94 17.69
N LEU A 22 22.93 -13.65 17.65
CA LEU A 22 22.04 -12.57 18.08
C LEU A 22 20.81 -12.46 17.17
N ALA A 23 21.00 -12.53 15.85
CA ALA A 23 19.92 -12.55 14.87
C ALA A 23 18.96 -13.73 15.08
N ALA A 24 19.51 -14.94 15.24
CA ALA A 24 18.73 -16.13 15.54
C ALA A 24 17.94 -15.97 16.85
N THR A 25 18.59 -15.46 17.90
CA THR A 25 17.94 -15.23 19.20
C THR A 25 16.79 -14.22 19.11
N ALA A 26 16.98 -13.11 18.40
CA ALA A 26 15.94 -12.10 18.20
C ALA A 26 14.74 -12.67 17.42
N LEU A 27 14.98 -13.45 16.37
CA LEU A 27 13.91 -14.11 15.60
C LEU A 27 13.21 -15.21 16.41
N CYS A 28 13.96 -16.04 17.14
CA CYS A 28 13.39 -17.03 18.05
C CYS A 28 12.48 -16.37 19.09
N ALA A 29 12.93 -15.27 19.71
CA ALA A 29 12.13 -14.53 20.68
C ALA A 29 10.89 -13.90 20.05
N TRP A 30 11.03 -13.30 18.85
CA TRP A 30 9.92 -12.75 18.09
C TRP A 30 8.84 -13.77 17.78
N PHE A 31 9.22 -14.95 17.29
CA PHE A 31 8.26 -16.00 16.98
C PHE A 31 7.72 -16.71 18.21
N ALA A 32 8.55 -16.89 19.24
CA ALA A 32 8.09 -17.41 20.53
C ALA A 32 7.01 -16.48 21.10
N LEU A 33 7.16 -15.16 20.99
CA LEU A 33 6.16 -14.22 21.50
C LEU A 33 4.77 -14.43 20.89
N GLN A 34 4.67 -14.94 19.65
CA GLN A 34 3.40 -15.28 19.00
C GLN A 34 2.74 -16.56 19.52
N GLY A 35 3.44 -17.35 20.35
CA GLY A 35 2.83 -18.44 21.10
C GLY A 35 1.88 -17.93 22.18
N LEU A 36 1.99 -16.65 22.56
CA LEU A 36 0.92 -15.97 23.27
C LEU A 36 -0.23 -15.83 22.27
N GLN A 37 -1.45 -16.26 22.62
CA GLN A 37 -2.63 -16.00 21.80
C GLN A 37 -3.22 -14.64 22.19
N PRO A 38 -2.79 -13.52 21.56
CA PRO A 38 -3.37 -12.23 21.84
C PRO A 38 -4.83 -12.26 21.39
N ILE A 39 -5.76 -12.21 22.33
CA ILE A 39 -7.13 -11.86 21.98
C ILE A 39 -7.14 -10.35 21.81
N ILE A 40 -7.10 -9.90 20.56
CA ILE A 40 -7.37 -8.50 20.23
C ILE A 40 -8.88 -8.32 20.41
N ALA A 41 -9.30 -8.05 21.64
CA ALA A 41 -10.68 -7.69 21.91
C ALA A 41 -10.92 -6.29 21.32
N ALA A 42 -12.08 -6.10 20.72
CA ALA A 42 -12.61 -4.79 20.40
C ALA A 42 -14.02 -4.77 20.96
N ALA A 43 -14.30 -3.89 21.92
CA ALA A 43 -15.69 -3.61 22.26
C ALA A 43 -16.20 -2.62 21.21
N GLN A 44 -17.42 -2.82 20.70
CA GLN A 44 -18.01 -1.87 19.74
C GLN A 44 -18.11 -0.45 20.33
N GLU A 45 -18.16 -0.34 21.66
CA GLU A 45 -18.20 0.92 22.40
C GLU A 45 -16.81 1.41 22.86
N GLU A 46 -15.79 0.53 22.89
CA GLU A 46 -14.41 0.87 23.25
C GLU A 46 -13.45 0.09 22.32
N LEU A 47 -12.77 0.78 21.38
CA LEU A 47 -11.56 0.28 20.69
C LEU A 47 -10.38 0.09 21.67
N ARG A 48 -10.60 -0.74 22.68
CA ARG A 48 -9.59 -1.25 23.58
C ARG A 48 -9.00 -2.50 22.96
N LEU A 49 -8.00 -2.31 22.13
CA LEU A 49 -7.15 -3.41 21.67
C LEU A 49 -6.20 -3.77 22.82
N ILE A 50 -6.71 -4.52 23.80
CA ILE A 50 -5.91 -5.09 24.86
C ILE A 50 -5.37 -6.41 24.35
N VAL A 51 -4.07 -6.63 24.52
CA VAL A 51 -3.50 -7.96 24.28
C VAL A 51 -3.69 -8.77 25.55
N GLN A 52 -4.80 -9.51 25.62
CA GLN A 52 -4.99 -10.51 26.68
C GLN A 52 -4.42 -11.84 26.21
N THR A 53 -3.51 -12.40 27.00
CA THR A 53 -2.94 -13.73 26.75
C THR A 53 -3.70 -14.73 27.60
N THR A 54 -4.60 -15.50 26.99
CA THR A 54 -5.42 -16.46 27.74
C THR A 54 -4.67 -17.76 28.00
N ASP A 55 -3.87 -18.21 27.04
CA ASP A 55 -3.05 -19.42 27.12
C ASP A 55 -1.82 -19.31 26.20
N TRP A 56 -0.73 -19.97 26.59
CA TRP A 56 0.39 -20.23 25.69
C TRP A 56 0.06 -21.42 24.80
N ARG A 57 0.05 -21.22 23.48
CA ARG A 57 -0.01 -22.32 22.51
C ARG A 57 1.28 -22.38 21.72
N PRO A 58 1.97 -23.54 21.67
CA PRO A 58 3.11 -23.73 20.81
C PRO A 58 2.65 -23.95 19.35
N GLU A 59 1.85 -23.03 18.81
CA GLU A 59 1.49 -22.98 17.40
C GLU A 59 2.53 -22.12 16.69
N TRP A 60 3.60 -22.76 16.23
CA TRP A 60 4.71 -22.04 15.60
C TRP A 60 4.32 -21.71 14.17
N PRO A 61 4.45 -20.44 13.74
CA PRO A 61 4.17 -20.06 12.37
C PRO A 61 5.27 -20.63 11.46
N LEU A 62 5.07 -21.87 11.00
CA LEU A 62 6.10 -22.66 10.29
C LEU A 62 6.64 -21.92 9.06
N GLY A 63 5.78 -21.22 8.31
CA GLY A 63 6.19 -20.45 7.13
C GLY A 63 7.26 -19.38 7.44
N PRO A 64 6.95 -18.34 8.24
CA PRO A 64 7.91 -17.32 8.65
C PRO A 64 9.18 -17.89 9.31
N TRP A 65 9.06 -18.97 10.08
CA TRP A 65 10.19 -19.68 10.68
C TRP A 65 11.12 -20.28 9.64
N ILE A 66 10.59 -21.04 8.69
CA ILE A 66 11.37 -21.68 7.62
C ILE A 66 12.08 -20.60 6.81
N ILE A 67 11.39 -19.53 6.43
CA ILE A 67 11.99 -18.42 5.68
C ILE A 67 13.13 -17.76 6.47
N SER A 68 12.94 -17.50 7.75
CA SER A 68 13.95 -16.90 8.62
C SER A 68 15.16 -17.81 8.80
N ALA A 69 14.94 -19.10 9.03
CA ALA A 69 15.99 -20.09 9.16
C ALA A 69 16.79 -20.23 7.85
N LEU A 70 16.12 -20.28 6.70
CA LEU A 70 16.76 -20.30 5.39
C LEU A 70 17.56 -19.01 5.14
N ALA A 71 17.06 -17.85 5.56
CA ALA A 71 17.77 -16.58 5.44
C ALA A 71 19.06 -16.58 6.27
N LEU A 72 19.01 -17.04 7.53
CA LEU A 72 20.20 -17.12 8.39
C LEU A 72 21.20 -18.19 7.91
N LEU A 73 20.71 -19.36 7.50
CA LEU A 73 21.54 -20.43 6.93
C LEU A 73 22.25 -19.95 5.66
N SER A 74 21.54 -19.25 4.77
CA SER A 74 22.12 -18.66 3.57
C SER A 74 23.18 -17.63 3.91
N ALA A 75 22.99 -16.82 4.97
CA ALA A 75 23.96 -15.81 5.37
C ALA A 75 25.25 -16.47 5.89
N TRP A 76 25.11 -17.54 6.68
CA TRP A 76 26.23 -18.35 7.14
C TRP A 76 26.98 -19.03 6.00
N LEU A 77 26.26 -19.67 5.06
CA LEU A 77 26.87 -20.31 3.90
C LEU A 77 27.64 -19.31 3.04
N ARG A 78 27.05 -18.15 2.76
CA ARG A 78 27.69 -17.07 1.98
C ARG A 78 28.97 -16.56 2.64
N GLN A 79 28.95 -16.33 3.95
CA GLN A 79 30.13 -15.93 4.72
C GLN A 79 31.21 -17.02 4.68
N ARG A 80 30.83 -18.29 4.89
CA ARG A 80 31.76 -19.43 4.91
C ARG A 80 32.43 -19.67 3.55
N LEU A 81 31.69 -19.46 2.47
CA LEU A 81 32.20 -19.57 1.10
C LEU A 81 33.03 -18.34 0.67
N GLY A 82 33.20 -17.33 1.54
CA GLY A 82 33.98 -16.12 1.24
C GLY A 82 33.37 -15.24 0.14
N THR A 83 32.08 -15.42 -0.16
CA THR A 83 31.42 -14.78 -1.30
C THR A 83 30.96 -13.35 -1.03
N VAL A 84 31.09 -12.85 0.21
CA VAL A 84 30.50 -11.55 0.59
C VAL A 84 31.41 -10.77 1.52
N GLY A 85 31.48 -9.45 1.26
CA GLY A 85 32.23 -8.49 2.06
C GLY A 85 31.51 -8.03 3.33
N PRO A 86 32.07 -7.04 4.06
CA PRO A 86 31.58 -6.56 5.37
C PRO A 86 30.12 -6.06 5.37
N HIS A 87 29.55 -5.76 4.20
CA HIS A 87 28.16 -5.33 4.06
C HIS A 87 27.13 -6.36 4.50
N LEU A 88 27.40 -7.68 4.36
CA LEU A 88 26.48 -8.71 4.83
C LEU A 88 26.32 -8.64 6.35
N GLN A 89 27.44 -8.55 7.05
CA GLN A 89 27.46 -8.46 8.50
C GLN A 89 26.78 -7.19 8.99
N GLU A 90 27.07 -6.05 8.37
CA GLU A 90 26.43 -4.78 8.72
C GLU A 90 24.90 -4.83 8.55
N ARG A 91 24.41 -5.42 7.45
CA ARG A 91 22.97 -5.57 7.20
C ARG A 91 22.31 -6.55 8.16
N LEU A 92 22.99 -7.66 8.48
CA LEU A 92 22.54 -8.60 9.50
C LEU A 92 22.40 -7.91 10.86
N GLN A 93 23.38 -7.10 11.26
CA GLN A 93 23.33 -6.31 12.49
C GLN A 93 22.15 -5.33 12.48
N ARG A 94 21.95 -4.58 11.39
CA ARG A 94 20.81 -3.64 11.27
C ARG A 94 19.45 -4.35 11.31
N ALA A 95 19.31 -5.49 10.61
CA ALA A 95 18.09 -6.30 10.65
C ALA A 95 17.82 -6.85 12.05
N THR A 96 18.88 -7.27 12.76
CA THR A 96 18.79 -7.75 14.16
C THR A 96 18.35 -6.62 15.10
N LEU A 97 18.86 -5.41 14.91
CA LEU A 97 18.45 -4.24 15.72
C LEU A 97 17.00 -3.86 15.46
N LEU A 98 16.56 -3.90 14.19
CA LEU A 98 15.16 -3.69 13.84
C LEU A 98 14.28 -4.76 14.52
N ALA A 99 14.66 -6.04 14.42
CA ALA A 99 13.94 -7.13 15.07
C ALA A 99 13.84 -6.95 16.58
N ALA A 100 14.95 -6.59 17.24
CA ALA A 100 14.97 -6.34 18.68
C ALA A 100 14.12 -5.11 19.07
N GLY A 101 14.15 -4.05 18.27
CA GLY A 101 13.31 -2.87 18.47
C GLY A 101 11.82 -3.17 18.31
N LEU A 102 11.45 -3.92 17.26
CA LEU A 102 10.08 -4.39 17.06
C LEU A 102 9.66 -5.31 18.20
N LEU A 103 10.51 -6.24 18.63
CA LEU A 103 10.23 -7.11 19.78
C LEU A 103 9.94 -6.31 21.05
N ALA A 104 10.74 -5.27 21.33
CA ALA A 104 10.50 -4.38 22.47
C ALA A 104 9.17 -3.63 22.34
N LEU A 105 8.80 -3.17 21.13
CA LEU A 105 7.51 -2.54 20.88
C LEU A 105 6.34 -3.52 21.03
N THR A 106 6.49 -4.77 20.58
CA THR A 106 5.46 -5.82 20.75
C THR A 106 5.28 -6.17 22.22
N LEU A 107 6.36 -6.25 22.99
CA LEU A 107 6.29 -6.42 24.44
C LEU A 107 5.66 -5.21 25.13
N ALA A 108 5.97 -3.99 24.68
CA ALA A 108 5.33 -2.78 25.18
C ALA A 108 3.82 -2.77 24.87
N ALA A 109 3.39 -3.40 23.78
CA ALA A 109 1.98 -3.58 23.45
C ALA A 109 1.23 -4.55 24.40
N LEU A 110 1.91 -5.22 25.34
CA LEU A 110 1.27 -5.95 26.44
C LEU A 110 0.87 -5.04 27.61
N VAL A 111 1.25 -3.76 27.57
CA VAL A 111 0.96 -2.79 28.64
C VAL A 111 -0.28 -1.99 28.23
N ASP A 112 -1.43 -2.26 28.86
CA ASP A 112 -2.74 -1.71 28.47
C ASP A 112 -2.76 -0.19 28.26
N PRO A 113 -2.14 0.65 29.13
CA PRO A 113 -2.08 2.09 28.88
C PRO A 113 -1.41 2.44 27.54
N LEU A 114 -0.40 1.68 27.11
CA LEU A 114 0.29 1.95 25.86
C LEU A 114 -0.56 1.59 24.64
N THR A 115 -1.26 0.46 24.64
CA THR A 115 -2.16 0.13 23.52
C THR A 115 -3.42 0.97 23.52
N TYR A 116 -3.84 1.50 24.67
CA TYR A 116 -4.91 2.49 24.75
C TYR A 116 -4.55 3.79 24.03
N PHE A 117 -3.35 4.34 24.27
CA PHE A 117 -2.89 5.56 23.58
C PHE A 117 -2.38 5.29 22.16
N PHE A 118 -1.89 4.09 21.89
CA PHE A 118 -1.28 3.68 20.62
C PHE A 118 -1.84 2.34 20.12
N PRO A 119 -3.13 2.30 19.71
CA PRO A 119 -3.80 1.07 19.31
C PRO A 119 -3.11 0.35 18.13
N PHE A 120 -2.42 1.10 17.27
CA PHE A 120 -1.65 0.55 16.14
C PHE A 120 -0.48 -0.35 16.57
N LEU A 121 -0.01 -0.29 17.82
CA LEU A 121 0.99 -1.24 18.33
C LEU A 121 0.48 -2.68 18.27
N THR A 122 -0.84 -2.88 18.30
CA THR A 122 -1.45 -4.21 18.17
C THR A 122 -1.27 -4.83 16.78
N LEU A 123 -0.98 -4.03 15.74
CA LEU A 123 -0.66 -4.54 14.40
C LEU A 123 0.59 -5.43 14.39
N LEU A 124 1.50 -5.25 15.36
CA LEU A 124 2.70 -6.08 15.52
C LEU A 124 2.37 -7.53 15.91
N TRP A 125 1.15 -7.78 16.38
CA TRP A 125 0.62 -9.11 16.68
C TRP A 125 -0.10 -9.75 15.49
N SER A 126 -0.22 -9.04 14.36
CA SER A 126 -0.81 -9.61 13.16
C SER A 126 0.14 -10.63 12.50
N PRO A 127 -0.39 -11.66 11.82
CA PRO A 127 0.43 -12.58 11.02
C PRO A 127 1.28 -11.86 9.96
N HIS A 128 0.84 -10.70 9.47
CA HIS A 128 1.56 -9.90 8.49
C HIS A 128 2.89 -9.36 9.05
N ALA A 129 2.95 -8.98 10.33
CA ALA A 129 4.19 -8.50 10.96
C ALA A 129 5.25 -9.60 11.02
N LEU A 130 4.83 -10.87 11.20
CA LEU A 130 5.72 -12.03 11.17
C LEU A 130 6.35 -12.24 9.81
N TRP A 131 5.52 -12.22 8.77
CA TRP A 131 5.99 -12.33 7.39
C TRP A 131 6.90 -11.16 7.01
N ALA A 132 6.53 -9.94 7.38
CA ALA A 132 7.33 -8.75 7.11
C ALA A 132 8.75 -8.88 7.71
N LEU A 133 8.88 -9.29 8.97
CA LEU A 133 10.19 -9.45 9.58
C LEU A 133 11.01 -10.58 8.95
N ALA A 134 10.39 -11.74 8.68
CA ALA A 134 11.05 -12.85 7.99
C ALA A 134 11.56 -12.43 6.60
N LEU A 135 10.75 -11.67 5.86
CA LEU A 135 11.09 -11.14 4.54
C LEU A 135 12.18 -10.06 4.63
N VAL A 136 12.26 -9.26 5.69
CA VAL A 136 13.41 -8.36 5.91
C VAL A 136 14.70 -9.16 6.03
N PHE A 137 14.73 -10.24 6.81
CA PHE A 137 15.92 -11.09 6.90
C PHE A 137 16.25 -11.78 5.57
N LEU A 138 15.25 -12.22 4.82
CA LEU A 138 15.49 -12.82 3.51
C LEU A 138 15.95 -11.79 2.46
N ALA A 139 15.29 -10.63 2.36
CA ALA A 139 15.50 -9.68 1.28
C ALA A 139 16.60 -8.66 1.60
N TYR A 140 16.54 -7.99 2.76
CA TYR A 140 17.47 -6.91 3.10
C TYR A 140 18.88 -7.43 3.39
N VAL A 141 19.01 -8.52 4.16
CA VAL A 141 20.33 -9.10 4.49
C VAL A 141 21.01 -9.64 3.23
N HIS A 142 20.25 -10.31 2.37
CA HIS A 142 20.78 -10.91 1.14
C HIS A 142 20.84 -9.99 -0.05
N TRP A 143 20.41 -8.74 0.12
CA TRP A 143 20.40 -7.74 -0.93
C TRP A 143 21.73 -7.77 -1.69
N PRO A 144 21.75 -7.66 -3.02
CA PRO A 144 23.02 -7.62 -3.73
C PRO A 144 23.89 -6.46 -3.20
N ALA A 145 25.19 -6.70 -2.99
CA ALA A 145 26.13 -5.60 -2.84
C ALA A 145 26.22 -4.96 -4.22
N ALA A 146 25.85 -3.68 -4.34
CA ALA A 146 25.63 -2.93 -5.59
C ALA A 146 26.25 -3.62 -6.82
N SER A 147 25.46 -4.46 -7.49
CA SER A 147 25.84 -5.02 -8.77
C SER A 147 25.94 -3.87 -9.77
N ALA A 148 26.81 -3.99 -10.77
CA ALA A 148 26.85 -3.04 -11.87
C ALA A 148 25.43 -2.83 -12.40
N VAL A 149 24.94 -1.58 -12.33
CA VAL A 149 23.57 -1.23 -12.74
C VAL A 149 23.39 -1.73 -14.18
N PRO A 150 22.41 -2.62 -14.44
CA PRO A 150 22.19 -3.13 -15.78
C PRO A 150 21.98 -1.98 -16.76
N ALA A 151 22.41 -2.17 -18.02
CA ALA A 151 22.27 -1.13 -19.04
C ALA A 151 20.78 -0.75 -19.23
N PRO A 152 20.40 0.54 -19.16
CA PRO A 152 19.00 0.97 -19.10
C PRO A 152 18.17 0.66 -20.36
N ARG A 153 18.82 0.39 -21.50
CA ARG A 153 18.12 0.14 -22.78
C ARG A 153 17.42 -1.21 -22.85
N SER A 154 18.02 -2.28 -22.30
CA SER A 154 17.40 -3.61 -22.35
C SER A 154 16.18 -3.71 -21.44
N ASP A 155 16.18 -2.99 -20.31
CA ASP A 155 15.11 -3.08 -19.32
C ASP A 155 13.83 -2.42 -19.84
N ALA A 156 13.97 -1.36 -20.64
CA ALA A 156 12.85 -0.74 -21.35
C ALA A 156 12.23 -1.69 -22.38
N THR A 157 13.05 -2.46 -23.12
CA THR A 157 12.55 -3.46 -24.07
C THR A 157 11.83 -4.59 -23.35
N ILE A 158 12.38 -5.11 -22.25
CA ILE A 158 11.72 -6.15 -21.44
C ILE A 158 10.40 -5.62 -20.87
N ALA A 159 10.38 -4.41 -20.33
CA ALA A 159 9.17 -3.76 -19.85
C ALA A 159 8.11 -3.62 -20.97
N ALA A 160 8.51 -3.23 -22.18
CA ALA A 160 7.61 -3.15 -23.32
C ALA A 160 7.04 -4.53 -23.71
N ILE A 161 7.86 -5.58 -23.69
CA ILE A 161 7.43 -6.97 -23.94
C ILE A 161 6.44 -7.43 -22.86
N LEU A 162 6.74 -7.18 -21.58
CA LEU A 162 5.84 -7.51 -20.47
C LEU A 162 4.48 -6.83 -20.64
N LEU A 163 4.46 -5.54 -20.98
CA LEU A 163 3.21 -4.83 -21.27
C LEU A 163 2.49 -5.45 -22.47
N ALA A 164 3.20 -5.71 -23.56
CA ALA A 164 2.63 -6.28 -24.79
C ALA A 164 2.03 -7.69 -24.58
N VAL A 165 2.52 -8.45 -23.59
CA VAL A 165 2.00 -9.77 -23.24
C VAL A 165 0.87 -9.68 -22.22
N CYS A 166 1.05 -8.91 -21.14
CA CYS A 166 0.07 -8.84 -20.05
C CYS A 166 -1.19 -8.06 -20.44
N LEU A 167 -1.06 -7.00 -21.25
CA LEU A 167 -2.20 -6.22 -21.69
C LEU A 167 -3.26 -7.08 -22.42
N PRO A 168 -2.94 -7.78 -23.52
CA PRO A 168 -3.94 -8.64 -24.16
C PRO A 168 -4.45 -9.73 -23.23
N ALA A 169 -3.59 -10.35 -22.40
CA ALA A 169 -4.01 -11.38 -21.46
C ALA A 169 -5.09 -10.86 -20.48
N TYR A 170 -4.88 -9.69 -19.88
CA TYR A 170 -5.85 -9.10 -18.95
C TYR A 170 -7.09 -8.56 -19.66
N LEU A 171 -6.97 -8.01 -20.87
CA LEU A 171 -8.14 -7.60 -21.64
C LEU A 171 -9.02 -8.79 -22.02
N PHE A 172 -8.43 -9.89 -22.52
CA PHE A 172 -9.19 -11.11 -22.84
C PHE A 172 -9.81 -11.75 -21.60
N TYR A 173 -9.09 -11.80 -20.48
CA TYR A 173 -9.64 -12.27 -19.22
C TYR A 173 -10.79 -11.39 -18.72
N THR A 174 -10.69 -10.06 -18.88
CA THR A 174 -11.74 -9.11 -18.51
C THR A 174 -13.00 -9.29 -19.35
N LEU A 175 -12.85 -9.52 -20.66
CA LEU A 175 -13.97 -9.84 -21.55
C LEU A 175 -14.69 -11.11 -21.08
N TYR A 176 -13.94 -12.17 -20.79
CA TYR A 176 -14.49 -13.41 -20.24
C TYR A 176 -15.18 -13.18 -18.88
N PHE A 177 -14.51 -12.51 -17.95
CA PHE A 177 -15.02 -12.25 -16.61
C PHE A 177 -16.32 -11.45 -16.63
N CYS A 178 -16.39 -10.37 -17.40
CA CYS A 178 -17.61 -9.56 -17.50
C CYS A 178 -18.80 -10.33 -18.12
N GLN A 179 -18.53 -11.39 -18.90
CA GLN A 179 -19.58 -12.26 -19.46
C GLN A 179 -20.12 -13.25 -18.43
N ILE A 180 -19.25 -13.80 -17.57
CA ILE A 180 -19.63 -14.91 -16.68
C ILE A 180 -19.94 -14.46 -15.24
N THR A 181 -19.46 -13.28 -14.84
CA THR A 181 -19.54 -12.80 -13.47
C THR A 181 -20.41 -11.56 -13.40
N MET A 182 -21.47 -11.63 -12.59
CA MET A 182 -22.30 -10.48 -12.26
C MET A 182 -21.55 -9.49 -11.36
N ILE A 183 -21.99 -8.23 -11.33
CA ILE A 183 -21.46 -7.24 -10.39
C ILE A 183 -21.65 -7.77 -8.97
N HIS A 184 -20.62 -7.63 -8.14
CA HIS A 184 -20.67 -8.06 -6.75
C HIS A 184 -19.86 -7.14 -5.86
N GLY A 185 -20.13 -7.19 -4.55
CA GLY A 185 -19.45 -6.34 -3.57
C GLY A 185 -19.63 -4.86 -3.88
N ASP A 186 -18.54 -4.11 -3.86
CA ASP A 186 -18.59 -2.65 -3.96
C ASP A 186 -18.56 -2.11 -5.40
N GLU A 187 -18.34 -2.96 -6.41
CA GLU A 187 -18.23 -2.55 -7.82
C GLU A 187 -19.46 -1.75 -8.29
N GLY A 188 -20.65 -2.23 -7.92
CA GLY A 188 -21.91 -1.59 -8.29
C GLY A 188 -22.06 -0.20 -7.69
N GLN A 189 -21.52 0.03 -6.49
CA GLN A 189 -21.56 1.31 -5.82
C GLN A 189 -20.67 2.34 -6.54
N TYR A 190 -19.47 1.94 -6.96
CA TYR A 190 -18.58 2.82 -7.73
C TYR A 190 -19.17 3.19 -9.10
N LEU A 191 -19.81 2.23 -9.78
CA LEU A 191 -20.48 2.48 -11.06
C LEU A 191 -21.70 3.40 -10.91
N ARG A 192 -22.51 3.23 -9.85
CA ARG A 192 -23.66 4.10 -9.56
C ARG A 192 -23.23 5.54 -9.28
N VAL A 193 -22.16 5.74 -8.51
CA VAL A 193 -21.56 7.08 -8.32
C VAL A 193 -20.99 7.63 -9.63
N THR A 194 -20.37 6.79 -10.47
CA THR A 194 -19.87 7.24 -11.80
C THR A 194 -21.01 7.68 -12.72
N GLN A 195 -22.13 6.96 -12.70
CA GLN A 195 -23.35 7.30 -13.42
C GLN A 195 -23.92 8.65 -12.97
N SER A 196 -24.06 8.85 -11.66
CA SER A 196 -24.51 10.12 -11.07
C SER A 196 -23.59 11.29 -11.47
N LEU A 197 -22.27 11.10 -11.40
CA LEU A 197 -21.30 12.11 -11.86
C LEU A 197 -21.41 12.42 -13.35
N LEU A 198 -21.74 11.43 -14.19
CA LEU A 198 -21.86 11.62 -15.62
C LEU A 198 -23.14 12.36 -16.02
N HIS A 199 -24.28 11.97 -15.44
CA HIS A 199 -25.60 12.50 -15.82
C HIS A 199 -26.00 13.73 -15.02
N ASP A 200 -25.73 13.73 -13.71
CA ASP A 200 -26.20 14.73 -12.76
C ASP A 200 -25.08 15.70 -12.35
N GLY A 201 -23.82 15.28 -12.47
CA GLY A 201 -22.65 16.10 -12.10
C GLY A 201 -22.46 16.24 -10.60
N ASP A 202 -23.11 15.39 -9.81
CA ASP A 202 -23.01 15.37 -8.35
C ASP A 202 -22.80 13.93 -7.81
N MET A 203 -22.90 13.79 -6.50
CA MET A 203 -22.67 12.54 -5.77
C MET A 203 -23.88 12.13 -4.93
N ASP A 204 -25.04 12.76 -5.17
CA ASP A 204 -26.30 12.47 -4.49
C ASP A 204 -27.07 11.39 -5.25
N LEU A 205 -27.06 10.18 -4.70
CA LEU A 205 -27.69 9.01 -5.31
C LEU A 205 -29.20 8.94 -5.06
N ALA A 206 -29.82 9.94 -4.42
CA ALA A 206 -31.24 9.92 -4.06
C ALA A 206 -32.15 9.75 -5.28
N ASN A 207 -31.73 10.27 -6.43
CA ASN A 207 -32.40 10.13 -7.72
C ASN A 207 -31.89 8.95 -8.55
N ASN A 208 -30.91 8.15 -8.08
CA ASN A 208 -30.28 7.03 -8.81
C ASN A 208 -30.66 5.64 -8.24
N LEU A 209 -31.77 5.54 -7.51
CA LEU A 209 -32.19 4.33 -6.79
C LEU A 209 -33.12 3.42 -7.61
N ASP A 210 -33.61 3.87 -8.76
CA ASP A 210 -34.55 3.08 -9.54
C ASP A 210 -33.84 1.94 -10.30
N THR A 211 -34.54 0.81 -10.45
CA THR A 211 -34.07 -0.33 -11.24
C THR A 211 -33.81 0.08 -12.69
N ALA A 212 -34.60 1.01 -13.25
CA ALA A 212 -34.40 1.50 -14.61
C ALA A 212 -33.02 2.15 -14.81
N GLN A 213 -32.51 2.84 -13.80
CA GLN A 213 -31.19 3.49 -13.85
C GLN A 213 -30.07 2.49 -13.61
N THR A 214 -30.30 1.52 -12.72
CA THR A 214 -29.34 0.43 -12.45
C THR A 214 -29.10 -0.43 -13.69
N ASN A 215 -30.14 -0.62 -14.52
CA ASN A 215 -30.07 -1.35 -15.80
C ASN A 215 -29.06 -0.80 -16.81
N GLU A 216 -28.58 0.44 -16.65
CA GLU A 216 -27.52 1.02 -17.49
C GLU A 216 -26.20 0.24 -17.39
N PHE A 217 -25.92 -0.34 -16.22
CA PHE A 217 -24.66 -1.05 -15.96
C PHE A 217 -24.85 -2.40 -15.26
N HIS A 218 -26.04 -2.71 -14.73
CA HIS A 218 -26.34 -3.99 -14.08
C HIS A 218 -27.80 -4.46 -14.23
N VAL A 219 -27.99 -5.76 -14.42
CA VAL A 219 -29.32 -6.36 -14.68
C VAL A 219 -30.09 -6.68 -13.38
N ILE A 220 -29.39 -6.81 -12.24
CA ILE A 220 -29.99 -7.14 -10.95
C ILE A 220 -29.90 -5.91 -10.05
N ASP A 221 -30.99 -5.59 -9.36
CA ASP A 221 -30.98 -4.49 -8.41
C ASP A 221 -30.19 -4.86 -7.14
N PHE A 222 -29.56 -3.87 -6.54
CA PHE A 222 -28.78 -4.02 -5.31
C PHE A 222 -28.90 -2.75 -4.46
N ALA A 223 -28.95 -2.97 -3.14
CA ALA A 223 -29.08 -1.90 -2.16
C ALA A 223 -27.91 -0.92 -2.24
N VAL A 224 -28.19 0.39 -2.10
CA VAL A 224 -27.13 1.39 -1.95
C VAL A 224 -26.45 1.24 -0.60
N HIS A 225 -25.12 1.26 -0.61
CA HIS A 225 -24.34 1.37 0.62
C HIS A 225 -24.29 2.85 1.04
N LYS A 226 -25.36 3.30 1.70
CA LYS A 226 -25.50 4.70 2.14
C LYS A 226 -24.49 5.01 3.26
N ALA A 227 -23.76 6.10 3.12
CA ALA A 227 -22.90 6.64 4.17
C ALA A 227 -23.75 7.15 5.34
N PRO A 228 -23.42 6.79 6.60
CA PRO A 228 -24.11 7.33 7.77
C PRO A 228 -24.10 8.86 7.84
N ALA A 229 -23.02 9.51 7.41
CA ALA A 229 -22.92 10.97 7.35
C ALA A 229 -23.60 11.62 6.12
N SER A 230 -24.44 10.89 5.38
CA SER A 230 -25.24 11.51 4.32
C SER A 230 -26.14 12.61 4.92
N PRO A 231 -26.14 13.83 4.36
CA PRO A 231 -27.05 14.89 4.78
C PRO A 231 -28.52 14.47 4.67
N GLU A 232 -29.39 15.13 5.42
CA GLU A 232 -30.84 14.90 5.34
C GLU A 232 -31.34 15.11 3.90
N GLY A 233 -32.16 14.18 3.42
CA GLY A 233 -32.68 14.17 2.05
C GLY A 233 -31.70 13.70 0.97
N LYS A 234 -30.43 13.46 1.30
CA LYS A 234 -29.41 12.98 0.36
C LYS A 234 -29.03 11.52 0.60
N VAL A 235 -28.50 10.88 -0.44
CA VAL A 235 -27.95 9.52 -0.37
C VAL A 235 -26.54 9.53 -0.93
N HIS A 236 -25.54 9.61 -0.06
CA HIS A 236 -24.14 9.51 -0.49
C HIS A 236 -23.63 8.08 -0.29
N SER A 237 -22.77 7.62 -1.18
CA SER A 237 -22.11 6.32 -1.04
C SER A 237 -21.12 6.32 0.13
N VAL A 238 -21.04 5.23 0.89
CA VAL A 238 -19.97 5.00 1.87
C VAL A 238 -18.60 4.89 1.19
N HIS A 239 -18.59 4.54 -0.09
CA HIS A 239 -17.37 4.36 -0.87
C HIS A 239 -16.79 5.69 -1.35
N PRO A 240 -15.47 5.89 -1.27
CA PRO A 240 -14.82 7.11 -1.72
C PRO A 240 -15.02 7.40 -3.21
N ILE A 241 -15.14 8.68 -3.55
CA ILE A 241 -15.46 9.14 -4.91
C ILE A 241 -14.32 8.97 -5.94
N GLY A 242 -13.08 8.80 -5.48
CA GLY A 242 -11.89 8.90 -6.34
C GLY A 242 -11.86 7.87 -7.47
N LEU A 243 -12.29 6.64 -7.20
CA LEU A 243 -12.39 5.62 -8.26
C LEU A 243 -13.45 6.00 -9.29
N SER A 244 -14.64 6.44 -8.85
CA SER A 244 -15.72 6.82 -9.76
C SER A 244 -15.33 7.98 -10.70
N ILE A 245 -14.60 8.98 -10.19
CA ILE A 245 -14.03 10.05 -11.03
C ILE A 245 -13.04 9.48 -12.05
N ALA A 246 -12.17 8.55 -11.63
CA ALA A 246 -11.19 7.94 -12.53
C ALA A 246 -11.84 7.06 -13.62
N LEU A 247 -12.98 6.42 -13.30
CA LEU A 247 -13.74 5.59 -14.25
C LEU A 247 -14.55 6.42 -15.26
N LEU A 248 -14.88 7.67 -14.94
CA LEU A 248 -15.79 8.52 -15.73
C LEU A 248 -15.49 8.52 -17.25
N PRO A 249 -14.23 8.67 -17.73
CA PRO A 249 -13.97 8.66 -19.16
C PRO A 249 -14.25 7.30 -19.82
N ALA A 250 -13.91 6.21 -19.14
CA ALA A 250 -14.13 4.86 -19.65
C ALA A 250 -15.63 4.50 -19.60
N TYR A 251 -16.32 4.89 -18.54
CA TYR A 251 -17.76 4.71 -18.39
C TYR A 251 -18.51 5.43 -19.52
N ALA A 252 -18.25 6.72 -19.72
CA ALA A 252 -18.90 7.53 -20.76
C ALA A 252 -18.68 6.92 -22.16
N TRP A 253 -17.44 6.51 -22.47
CA TRP A 253 -17.11 5.83 -23.72
C TRP A 253 -17.87 4.51 -23.87
N GLY A 254 -17.88 3.66 -22.84
CA GLY A 254 -18.57 2.38 -22.88
C GLY A 254 -20.09 2.52 -23.04
N LEU A 255 -20.67 3.58 -22.46
CA LEU A 255 -22.07 3.92 -22.63
C LEU A 255 -22.35 4.34 -24.07
N GLU A 256 -21.59 5.30 -24.61
CA GLU A 256 -21.80 5.87 -25.94
C GLU A 256 -21.59 4.84 -27.06
N TYR A 257 -20.52 4.06 -26.99
CA TYR A 257 -20.11 3.20 -28.12
C TYR A 257 -20.57 1.75 -27.99
N TRP A 258 -20.76 1.22 -26.77
CA TRP A 258 -21.02 -0.21 -26.54
C TRP A 258 -22.32 -0.51 -25.79
N ALA A 259 -23.02 0.52 -25.29
CA ALA A 259 -24.11 0.34 -24.31
C ALA A 259 -23.72 -0.60 -23.16
N ASN A 260 -22.43 -0.58 -22.77
CA ASN A 260 -21.86 -1.42 -21.73
C ASN A 260 -20.75 -0.66 -20.98
N PRO A 261 -21.13 0.32 -20.14
CA PRO A 261 -20.17 1.13 -19.38
C PRO A 261 -19.37 0.30 -18.36
N ARG A 262 -19.93 -0.80 -17.84
CA ARG A 262 -19.23 -1.74 -16.95
C ARG A 262 -18.01 -2.33 -17.65
N LEU A 263 -18.20 -2.87 -18.85
CA LEU A 263 -17.12 -3.51 -19.60
C LEU A 263 -15.99 -2.52 -19.90
N ALA A 264 -16.32 -1.30 -20.35
CA ALA A 264 -15.30 -0.29 -20.60
C ALA A 264 -14.53 0.10 -19.34
N SER A 265 -15.23 0.26 -18.20
CA SER A 265 -14.62 0.53 -16.90
C SER A 265 -13.68 -0.62 -16.47
N ALA A 266 -14.10 -1.87 -16.63
CA ALA A 266 -13.27 -3.04 -16.30
C ALA A 266 -12.05 -3.17 -17.23
N LEU A 267 -12.18 -2.89 -18.52
CA LEU A 267 -11.06 -2.88 -19.47
C LEU A 267 -10.06 -1.75 -19.15
N PHE A 268 -10.55 -0.61 -18.66
CA PHE A 268 -9.68 0.45 -18.15
C PHE A 268 -8.90 -0.02 -16.91
N MET A 269 -9.53 -0.72 -15.96
CA MET A 269 -8.83 -1.32 -14.82
C MET A 269 -7.77 -2.34 -15.26
N ALA A 270 -8.09 -3.18 -16.26
CA ALA A 270 -7.15 -4.14 -16.83
C ALA A 270 -5.93 -3.47 -17.48
N LEU A 271 -6.13 -2.34 -18.15
CA LEU A 271 -5.04 -1.51 -18.67
C LEU A 271 -4.15 -0.99 -17.53
N LEU A 272 -4.74 -0.42 -16.48
CA LEU A 272 -3.98 0.09 -15.33
C LEU A 272 -3.18 -1.02 -14.64
N ALA A 273 -3.77 -2.20 -14.49
CA ALA A 273 -3.09 -3.38 -13.94
C ALA A 273 -1.95 -3.85 -14.85
N ALA A 274 -2.18 -3.90 -16.17
CA ALA A 274 -1.13 -4.26 -17.13
C ALA A 274 0.06 -3.30 -17.10
N LEU A 275 -0.13 -2.02 -16.77
CA LEU A 275 0.95 -1.05 -16.57
C LEU A 275 1.73 -1.26 -15.26
N CYS A 276 1.11 -1.83 -14.22
CA CYS A 276 1.79 -2.13 -12.96
C CYS A 276 2.87 -3.21 -13.11
N VAL A 277 2.65 -4.19 -14.00
CA VAL A 277 3.58 -5.30 -14.27
C VAL A 277 4.98 -4.81 -14.73
N PRO A 278 5.12 -4.06 -15.84
CA PRO A 278 6.41 -3.55 -16.29
C PRO A 278 7.02 -2.54 -15.32
N LEU A 279 6.20 -1.73 -14.63
CA LEU A 279 6.72 -0.80 -13.62
C LEU A 279 7.35 -1.54 -12.44
N THR A 280 6.74 -2.64 -12.01
CA THR A 280 7.32 -3.51 -10.97
C THR A 280 8.64 -4.11 -11.43
N PHE A 281 8.72 -4.58 -12.69
CA PHE A 281 9.98 -5.08 -13.27
C PHE A 281 11.07 -4.01 -13.28
N VAL A 282 10.73 -2.79 -13.75
CA VAL A 282 11.66 -1.66 -13.79
C VAL A 282 12.08 -1.27 -12.38
N TRP A 283 11.17 -1.25 -11.41
CA TRP A 283 11.46 -0.95 -10.02
C TRP A 283 12.48 -1.94 -9.45
N LEU A 284 12.21 -3.25 -9.55
CA LEU A 284 13.12 -4.31 -9.10
C LEU A 284 14.48 -4.25 -9.79
N SER A 285 14.50 -3.99 -11.10
CA SER A 285 15.74 -3.85 -11.87
C SER A 285 16.57 -2.64 -11.40
N ARG A 286 15.92 -1.50 -11.12
CA ARG A 286 16.59 -0.29 -10.59
C ARG A 286 17.06 -0.44 -9.15
N LEU A 287 16.43 -1.33 -8.40
CA LEU A 287 16.87 -1.77 -7.09
C LEU A 287 18.09 -2.70 -7.15
N GLY A 288 18.47 -3.15 -8.35
CA GLY A 288 19.64 -4.01 -8.57
C GLY A 288 19.34 -5.50 -8.49
N ALA A 289 18.06 -5.89 -8.55
CA ALA A 289 17.70 -7.30 -8.68
C ALA A 289 18.21 -7.86 -10.01
N GLU A 290 18.63 -9.12 -10.02
CA GLU A 290 18.99 -9.82 -11.25
C GLU A 290 17.76 -9.92 -12.16
N ARG A 291 17.95 -9.75 -13.48
CA ARG A 291 16.83 -9.68 -14.44
C ARG A 291 15.91 -10.88 -14.37
N TRP A 292 16.46 -12.09 -14.24
CA TRP A 292 15.66 -13.30 -14.15
C TRP A 292 14.81 -13.32 -12.87
N ALA A 293 15.36 -12.83 -11.75
CA ALA A 293 14.66 -12.78 -10.47
C ALA A 293 13.54 -11.72 -10.53
N ALA A 294 13.80 -10.57 -11.13
CA ALA A 294 12.79 -9.55 -11.38
C ALA A 294 11.68 -10.06 -12.31
N LEU A 295 12.03 -10.77 -13.39
CA LEU A 295 11.08 -11.41 -14.30
C LEU A 295 10.23 -12.47 -13.59
N LEU A 296 10.85 -13.34 -12.79
CA LEU A 296 10.14 -14.38 -12.06
C LEU A 296 9.18 -13.76 -11.02
N ALA A 297 9.64 -12.77 -10.26
CA ALA A 297 8.81 -12.08 -9.27
C ALA A 297 7.59 -11.42 -9.93
N VAL A 298 7.80 -10.74 -11.06
CA VAL A 298 6.72 -10.08 -11.81
C VAL A 298 5.80 -11.09 -12.49
N ALA A 299 6.33 -12.22 -12.99
CA ALA A 299 5.51 -13.29 -13.54
C ALA A 299 4.62 -13.93 -12.47
N ILE A 300 5.15 -14.18 -11.27
CA ILE A 300 4.36 -14.66 -10.12
C ILE A 300 3.27 -13.64 -9.79
N MET A 301 3.64 -12.38 -9.53
CA MET A 301 2.66 -11.31 -9.25
C MET A 301 1.58 -11.22 -10.32
N ALA A 302 1.96 -11.25 -11.60
CA ALA A 302 1.05 -11.10 -12.73
C ALA A 302 0.09 -12.29 -12.93
N SER A 303 0.40 -13.47 -12.37
CA SER A 303 -0.35 -14.72 -12.59
C SER A 303 -1.02 -15.27 -11.33
N THR A 304 -0.77 -14.70 -10.15
CA THR A 304 -1.35 -15.16 -8.89
C THR A 304 -2.23 -14.11 -8.21
N GLY A 305 -3.13 -14.59 -7.36
CA GLY A 305 -3.81 -13.72 -6.40
C GLY A 305 -2.83 -13.11 -5.39
N PRO A 306 -3.12 -11.92 -4.82
CA PRO A 306 -4.33 -11.14 -5.06
C PRO A 306 -4.30 -10.35 -6.39
N PHE A 307 -3.13 -9.97 -6.89
CA PHE A 307 -3.00 -9.01 -8.00
C PHE A 307 -3.80 -9.41 -9.24
N PHE A 308 -3.71 -10.67 -9.69
CA PHE A 308 -4.46 -11.15 -10.85
C PHE A 308 -5.98 -10.97 -10.69
N TYR A 309 -6.53 -11.20 -9.49
CA TYR A 309 -7.96 -11.04 -9.21
C TYR A 309 -8.40 -9.57 -9.25
N PHE A 310 -7.53 -8.65 -8.87
CA PHE A 310 -7.83 -7.21 -8.92
C PHE A 310 -7.72 -6.61 -10.33
N THR A 311 -7.25 -7.36 -11.35
CA THR A 311 -7.03 -6.82 -12.70
C THR A 311 -8.32 -6.34 -13.38
N ASN A 312 -9.46 -6.92 -13.04
CA ASN A 312 -10.75 -6.67 -13.68
C ASN A 312 -11.86 -6.27 -12.69
N GLN A 313 -11.53 -6.16 -11.40
CA GLN A 313 -12.43 -5.68 -10.37
C GLN A 313 -12.39 -4.16 -10.29
N LEU A 314 -13.55 -3.54 -10.08
CA LEU A 314 -13.69 -2.09 -9.96
C LEU A 314 -13.41 -1.65 -8.53
N PHE A 315 -12.14 -1.78 -8.12
CA PHE A 315 -11.67 -1.39 -6.79
C PHE A 315 -10.47 -0.42 -6.85
N PRO A 316 -10.29 0.46 -5.85
CA PRO A 316 -9.28 1.52 -5.90
C PRO A 316 -7.82 1.03 -5.81
N GLU A 317 -7.60 -0.26 -5.52
CA GLU A 317 -6.30 -0.90 -5.29
C GLU A 317 -5.36 -0.76 -6.47
N ILE A 318 -5.83 -1.00 -7.71
CA ILE A 318 -4.99 -0.95 -8.90
C ILE A 318 -4.54 0.49 -9.23
N PRO A 319 -5.42 1.51 -9.27
CA PRO A 319 -5.01 2.91 -9.41
C PRO A 319 -4.02 3.34 -8.32
N ALA A 320 -4.29 2.98 -7.06
CA ALA A 320 -3.41 3.30 -5.95
C ALA A 320 -2.02 2.64 -6.09
N LEU A 321 -1.99 1.35 -6.48
CA LEU A 321 -0.76 0.61 -6.77
C LEU A 321 0.02 1.25 -7.92
N LEU A 322 -0.65 1.63 -9.00
CA LEU A 322 -0.02 2.26 -10.16
C LEU A 322 0.66 3.58 -9.76
N ILE A 323 -0.04 4.44 -9.01
CA ILE A 323 0.51 5.70 -8.49
C ILE A 323 1.73 5.43 -7.59
N GLY A 324 1.61 4.48 -6.67
CA GLY A 324 2.71 4.06 -5.80
C GLY A 324 3.93 3.57 -6.59
N LEU A 325 3.73 2.70 -7.58
CA LEU A 325 4.80 2.18 -8.43
C LEU A 325 5.47 3.28 -9.27
N ILE A 326 4.72 4.24 -9.80
CA ILE A 326 5.29 5.39 -10.51
C ILE A 326 6.24 6.16 -9.59
N ALA A 327 5.82 6.45 -8.35
CA ALA A 327 6.65 7.14 -7.37
C ALA A 327 7.88 6.31 -6.96
N LEU A 328 7.70 5.02 -6.69
CA LEU A 328 8.77 4.10 -6.32
C LEU A 328 9.81 3.92 -7.43
N VAL A 329 9.38 3.83 -8.70
CA VAL A 329 10.27 3.77 -9.86
C VAL A 329 11.04 5.09 -10.00
N ALA A 330 10.34 6.23 -9.91
CA ALA A 330 10.97 7.55 -10.06
C ALA A 330 12.03 7.80 -8.98
N LEU A 331 11.77 7.36 -7.75
CA LEU A 331 12.63 7.58 -6.57
C LEU A 331 13.51 6.37 -6.23
N SER A 332 13.66 5.40 -7.14
CA SER A 332 14.39 4.16 -6.86
C SER A 332 15.86 4.38 -6.49
N HIS A 333 16.46 5.48 -6.95
CA HIS A 333 17.85 5.84 -6.62
C HIS A 333 18.06 6.18 -5.14
N TRP A 334 17.00 6.54 -4.40
CA TRP A 334 17.06 6.72 -2.94
C TRP A 334 16.91 5.41 -2.17
N GLN A 335 16.39 4.36 -2.81
CA GLN A 335 16.04 3.09 -2.16
C GLN A 335 17.19 2.09 -2.14
N ILE A 336 18.23 2.32 -2.96
CA ILE A 336 19.45 1.52 -2.96
C ILE A 336 20.41 1.97 -1.84
N PRO A 337 21.19 1.06 -1.23
CA PRO A 337 22.20 1.44 -0.25
C PRO A 337 23.22 2.42 -0.81
N GLY A 338 23.44 3.54 -0.10
CA GLY A 338 24.30 4.64 -0.58
C GLY A 338 23.66 5.52 -1.66
N GLY A 339 22.36 5.30 -1.94
CA GLY A 339 21.55 6.12 -2.82
C GLY A 339 21.51 7.59 -2.39
N GLY A 340 21.45 8.47 -3.36
CA GLY A 340 21.53 9.91 -3.16
C GLY A 340 20.82 10.68 -4.26
N TYR A 341 20.78 12.00 -4.13
CA TYR A 341 20.13 12.88 -5.08
C TYR A 341 20.58 12.63 -6.54
N ARG A 342 19.60 12.55 -7.45
CA ARG A 342 19.83 12.44 -8.89
C ARG A 342 19.00 13.48 -9.63
N SER A 343 19.67 14.39 -10.33
CA SER A 343 19.00 15.42 -11.13
C SER A 343 18.20 14.81 -12.29
N TRP A 344 16.98 15.30 -12.49
CA TRP A 344 16.17 15.07 -13.69
C TRP A 344 16.29 16.21 -14.72
N GLY A 345 17.26 17.11 -14.54
CA GLY A 345 17.51 18.23 -15.43
C GLY A 345 16.33 19.19 -15.49
N ALA A 346 15.95 19.61 -16.71
CA ALA A 346 14.87 20.57 -16.91
C ALA A 346 13.49 20.06 -16.46
N TRP A 347 13.30 18.74 -16.43
CA TRP A 347 12.04 18.08 -16.09
C TRP A 347 11.82 17.88 -14.59
N GLU A 348 12.80 18.26 -13.76
CA GLU A 348 12.74 17.96 -12.32
C GLU A 348 11.51 18.57 -11.65
N VAL A 349 11.29 19.88 -11.79
CA VAL A 349 10.17 20.57 -11.15
C VAL A 349 8.81 20.06 -11.67
N PRO A 350 8.57 19.96 -12.99
CA PRO A 350 7.32 19.38 -13.50
C PRO A 350 7.07 17.94 -13.02
N ALA A 351 8.10 17.09 -13.00
CA ALA A 351 7.95 15.71 -12.57
C ALA A 351 7.67 15.61 -11.06
N LEU A 352 8.31 16.43 -10.22
CA LEU A 352 7.98 16.49 -8.79
C LEU A 352 6.56 17.00 -8.55
N GLY A 353 6.11 18.01 -9.32
CA GLY A 353 4.73 18.49 -9.29
C GLY A 353 3.73 17.40 -9.67
N LEU A 354 3.98 16.67 -10.76
CA LEU A 354 3.14 15.57 -11.20
C LEU A 354 3.09 14.41 -10.20
N LEU A 355 4.24 14.02 -9.64
CA LEU A 355 4.29 13.00 -8.58
C LEU A 355 3.49 13.43 -7.35
N THR A 356 3.64 14.69 -6.94
CA THR A 356 2.87 15.24 -5.82
C THR A 356 1.38 15.22 -6.10
N LEU A 357 0.97 15.57 -7.33
CA LEU A 357 -0.44 15.54 -7.76
C LEU A 357 -0.99 14.12 -7.67
N LEU A 358 -0.30 13.15 -8.27
CA LEU A 358 -0.72 11.74 -8.25
C LEU A 358 -0.83 11.21 -6.82
N LEU A 359 0.16 11.48 -5.96
CA LEU A 359 0.14 11.06 -4.56
C LEU A 359 -0.98 11.75 -3.76
N SER A 360 -1.33 12.99 -4.12
CA SER A 360 -2.46 13.72 -3.51
C SER A 360 -3.82 13.17 -3.91
N CYS A 361 -3.90 12.36 -4.97
CA CYS A 361 -5.14 11.65 -5.34
C CYS A 361 -5.42 10.42 -4.47
N LEU A 362 -4.41 9.84 -3.79
CA LEU A 362 -4.56 8.60 -3.03
C LEU A 362 -5.66 8.65 -1.95
N PRO A 363 -5.80 9.72 -1.15
CA PRO A 363 -6.88 9.82 -0.16
C PRO A 363 -8.28 9.83 -0.76
N PHE A 364 -8.45 10.29 -2.01
CA PHE A 364 -9.74 10.24 -2.71
C PHE A 364 -10.12 8.83 -3.14
N PHE A 365 -9.14 7.97 -3.43
CA PHE A 365 -9.38 6.56 -3.74
C PHE A 365 -9.79 5.79 -2.49
N HIS A 366 -9.06 5.98 -1.38
CA HIS A 366 -9.44 5.48 -0.06
C HIS A 366 -8.54 6.08 1.01
N ALA A 367 -9.09 6.32 2.20
CA ALA A 367 -8.35 6.83 3.35
C ALA A 367 -7.05 6.05 3.61
N ARG A 368 -7.15 4.72 3.73
CA ARG A 368 -6.05 3.75 3.88
C ARG A 368 -4.82 3.94 2.97
N TYR A 369 -4.92 4.64 1.85
CA TYR A 369 -3.75 4.92 0.99
C TYR A 369 -2.97 6.18 1.37
N THR A 370 -3.43 6.95 2.35
CA THR A 370 -2.72 8.15 2.85
C THR A 370 -1.31 7.83 3.36
N PRO A 371 -1.04 6.75 4.14
CA PRO A 371 0.31 6.37 4.53
C PRO A 371 1.24 6.15 3.34
N ILE A 372 0.75 5.53 2.25
CA ILE A 372 1.52 5.33 1.02
C ILE A 372 1.84 6.70 0.40
N GLY A 373 0.85 7.59 0.33
CA GLY A 373 1.01 8.97 -0.13
C GLY A 373 2.04 9.75 0.66
N LEU A 374 1.99 9.69 1.99
CA LEU A 374 2.92 10.35 2.90
C LEU A 374 4.34 9.79 2.78
N PHE A 375 4.49 8.46 2.74
CA PHE A 375 5.80 7.82 2.65
C PHE A 375 6.48 8.12 1.31
N CYS A 376 5.77 7.97 0.20
CA CYS A 376 6.29 8.33 -1.12
C CYS A 376 6.50 9.85 -1.25
N GLY A 377 5.60 10.65 -0.67
CA GLY A 377 5.68 12.11 -0.64
C GLY A 377 6.89 12.62 0.13
N ALA A 378 7.29 11.94 1.22
CA ALA A 378 8.55 12.24 1.92
C ALA A 378 9.76 12.03 1.00
N GLY A 379 9.74 11.01 0.14
CA GLY A 379 10.77 10.81 -0.88
C GLY A 379 10.79 11.90 -1.95
N VAL A 380 9.61 12.41 -2.37
CA VAL A 380 9.48 13.56 -3.29
C VAL A 380 10.06 14.83 -2.64
N LEU A 381 9.73 15.09 -1.38
CA LEU A 381 10.27 16.22 -0.62
C LEU A 381 11.79 16.10 -0.44
N LEU A 382 12.31 14.90 -0.16
CA LEU A 382 13.74 14.64 -0.07
C LEU A 382 14.44 14.95 -1.38
N GLN A 383 13.90 14.49 -2.51
CA GLN A 383 14.42 14.80 -3.85
C GLN A 383 14.43 16.31 -4.10
N ALA A 384 13.34 17.02 -3.76
CA ALA A 384 13.24 18.47 -3.91
C ALA A 384 14.23 19.24 -3.03
N TRP A 385 14.46 18.76 -1.80
CA TRP A 385 15.36 19.39 -0.83
C TRP A 385 16.81 19.46 -1.34
N TYR A 386 17.26 18.39 -2.00
CA TYR A 386 18.61 18.31 -2.58
C TYR A 386 18.70 18.85 -4.02
N SER A 387 17.59 19.28 -4.62
CA SER A 387 17.60 19.86 -5.97
C SER A 387 18.31 21.22 -6.01
N PRO A 388 19.12 21.51 -7.04
CA PRO A 388 19.61 22.86 -7.33
C PRO A 388 18.48 23.89 -7.50
N ARG A 389 17.28 23.43 -7.85
CA ARG A 389 16.06 24.25 -8.00
C ARG A 389 15.11 24.13 -6.79
N ARG A 390 15.65 23.83 -5.60
CA ARG A 390 14.87 23.56 -4.37
C ARG A 390 13.72 24.53 -4.12
N HIS A 391 13.93 25.84 -4.30
CA HIS A 391 12.90 26.83 -3.99
C HIS A 391 11.69 26.69 -4.91
N LEU A 392 11.94 26.52 -6.21
CA LEU A 392 10.89 26.32 -7.19
C LEU A 392 10.22 24.95 -7.00
N ALA A 393 11.02 23.89 -6.78
CA ALA A 393 10.50 22.54 -6.52
C ALA A 393 9.58 22.50 -5.28
N LEU A 394 10.03 23.06 -4.15
CA LEU A 394 9.25 23.12 -2.91
C LEU A 394 8.02 24.02 -3.06
N ALA A 395 8.11 25.14 -3.80
CA ALA A 395 6.95 25.98 -4.08
C ALA A 395 5.90 25.23 -4.93
N THR A 396 6.32 24.50 -5.96
CA THR A 396 5.44 23.66 -6.76
C THR A 396 4.78 22.57 -5.92
N ILE A 397 5.57 21.84 -5.12
CA ILE A 397 5.04 20.80 -4.21
C ILE A 397 4.05 21.40 -3.22
N GLY A 398 4.41 22.51 -2.55
CA GLY A 398 3.55 23.19 -1.58
C GLY A 398 2.24 23.68 -2.21
N THR A 399 2.29 24.20 -3.44
CA THR A 399 1.11 24.62 -4.20
C THR A 399 0.20 23.42 -4.49
N VAL A 400 0.75 22.33 -5.00
CA VAL A 400 -0.03 21.11 -5.33
C VAL A 400 -0.63 20.49 -4.07
N ILE A 401 0.12 20.39 -2.97
CA ILE A 401 -0.39 19.89 -1.68
C ILE A 401 -1.52 20.79 -1.18
N THR A 402 -1.35 22.11 -1.23
CA THR A 402 -2.38 23.06 -0.77
C THR A 402 -3.66 22.91 -1.59
N LEU A 403 -3.55 22.79 -2.92
CA LEU A 403 -4.70 22.55 -3.80
C LEU A 403 -5.35 21.18 -3.53
N GLY A 404 -4.54 20.13 -3.32
CA GLY A 404 -5.04 18.79 -2.97
C GLY A 404 -5.79 18.77 -1.65
N ILE A 405 -5.25 19.40 -0.61
CA ILE A 405 -5.91 19.55 0.71
C ILE A 405 -7.19 20.37 0.56
N TYR A 406 -7.14 21.49 -0.17
CA TYR A 406 -8.32 22.31 -0.43
C TYR A 406 -9.41 21.52 -1.14
N ALA A 407 -9.06 20.77 -2.19
CA ALA A 407 -10.00 19.92 -2.91
C ALA A 407 -10.59 18.82 -2.01
N LEU A 408 -9.78 18.20 -1.16
CA LEU A 408 -10.21 17.15 -0.22
C LEU A 408 -11.19 17.71 0.81
N ILE A 409 -10.85 18.85 1.43
CA ILE A 409 -11.73 19.53 2.39
C ILE A 409 -13.02 20.00 1.70
N SER A 410 -12.93 20.56 0.50
CA SER A 410 -14.10 21.00 -0.26
C SER A 410 -15.03 19.82 -0.58
N PHE A 411 -14.46 18.69 -0.99
CA PHE A 411 -15.19 17.45 -1.19
C PHE A 411 -15.85 16.97 0.11
N HIS A 412 -15.15 17.01 1.25
CA HIS A 412 -15.73 16.60 2.54
C HIS A 412 -16.94 17.45 2.94
N TYR A 413 -16.83 18.77 2.74
CA TYR A 413 -17.93 19.68 3.00
C TYR A 413 -19.10 19.41 2.05
N ALA A 414 -18.86 19.19 0.77
CA ALA A 414 -19.90 18.80 -0.17
C ALA A 414 -20.55 17.45 0.20
N PHE A 415 -19.75 16.53 0.76
CA PHE A 415 -20.18 15.17 1.11
C PHE A 415 -20.97 15.09 2.42
N SER A 416 -20.61 15.85 3.45
CA SER A 416 -21.18 15.66 4.80
C SER A 416 -21.55 16.96 5.51
N ASN A 417 -21.37 18.11 4.86
CA ASN A 417 -21.38 19.43 5.51
C ASN A 417 -20.36 19.58 6.66
N ASP A 418 -19.31 18.76 6.68
CA ASP A 418 -18.19 18.86 7.62
C ASP A 418 -16.83 18.64 6.92
N TRP A 419 -15.73 18.97 7.61
CA TRP A 419 -14.39 18.91 7.03
C TRP A 419 -13.77 17.50 7.04
N MET A 420 -14.41 16.52 7.67
CA MET A 420 -13.94 15.12 7.73
C MET A 420 -14.58 14.26 6.64
N GLY A 421 -15.80 14.55 6.18
CA GLY A 421 -16.34 13.88 4.99
C GLY A 421 -16.48 12.37 5.17
N PRO A 422 -16.04 11.57 4.18
CA PRO A 422 -15.97 10.11 4.33
C PRO A 422 -15.05 9.64 5.45
N PHE A 423 -14.05 10.46 5.84
CA PHE A 423 -13.12 10.16 6.93
C PHE A 423 -13.71 10.42 8.31
N ARG A 424 -14.95 10.91 8.38
CA ARG A 424 -15.64 11.11 9.65
C ARG A 424 -15.62 9.80 10.45
N PRO A 425 -15.00 9.79 11.64
CA PRO A 425 -15.23 8.78 12.66
C PRO A 425 -16.66 8.24 12.63
N GLY A 426 -16.86 6.92 12.56
CA GLY A 426 -18.19 6.32 12.57
C GLY A 426 -19.00 6.38 11.27
N ASN A 427 -18.42 6.76 10.13
CA ASN A 427 -19.04 6.40 8.85
C ASN A 427 -19.16 4.87 8.63
N ALA A 428 -18.53 4.06 9.50
CA ALA A 428 -18.77 2.62 9.61
C ALA A 428 -19.58 2.22 10.88
N TRP A 429 -19.89 3.15 11.79
CA TRP A 429 -20.47 2.87 13.12
C TRP A 429 -21.34 4.05 13.61
N GLU A 430 -22.59 3.78 13.99
CA GLU A 430 -23.73 4.65 14.42
C GLU A 430 -23.47 6.10 14.94
N GLU A 431 -24.56 6.87 15.07
CA GLU A 431 -24.67 8.34 15.21
C GLU A 431 -23.82 9.08 16.29
N GLY A 432 -23.03 8.40 17.13
CA GLY A 432 -22.24 8.99 18.23
C GLY A 432 -20.80 9.43 17.91
N ALA A 433 -20.30 9.17 16.71
CA ALA A 433 -18.85 9.17 16.47
C ALA A 433 -18.17 10.54 16.28
N LEU A 434 -18.92 11.65 16.34
CA LEU A 434 -18.35 13.01 16.31
C LEU A 434 -17.74 13.46 17.64
N ASP A 435 -18.03 12.75 18.74
CA ASP A 435 -17.44 13.10 20.02
C ASP A 435 -15.92 12.93 19.94
N ILE A 436 -15.15 13.95 20.34
CA ILE A 436 -13.68 13.85 20.37
C ILE A 436 -13.26 12.64 21.23
N ALA A 437 -14.08 12.28 22.21
CA ALA A 437 -13.91 11.08 23.02
C ALA A 437 -13.89 9.77 22.21
N THR A 438 -14.59 9.69 21.06
CA THR A 438 -14.64 8.48 20.22
C THR A 438 -13.57 8.44 19.13
N TRP A 439 -12.83 9.54 18.90
CA TRP A 439 -11.81 9.61 17.84
C TRP A 439 -10.66 8.60 17.98
N PRO A 440 -10.13 8.33 19.18
CA PRO A 440 -9.14 7.27 19.37
C PRO A 440 -9.66 5.89 18.93
N LEU A 441 -10.98 5.70 18.93
CA LEU A 441 -11.65 4.45 18.59
C LEU A 441 -11.92 4.35 17.08
N SER A 442 -12.43 5.42 16.49
CA SER A 442 -12.87 5.42 15.10
C SER A 442 -11.74 5.62 14.09
N LEU A 443 -10.67 6.33 14.46
CA LEU A 443 -9.57 6.63 13.53
C LEU A 443 -8.85 5.36 13.12
N PRO A 444 -8.43 4.44 14.01
CA PRO A 444 -7.79 3.18 13.62
C PRO A 444 -8.67 2.29 12.75
N GLY A 445 -9.99 2.24 13.00
CA GLY A 445 -10.95 1.48 12.20
C GLY A 445 -11.16 1.99 10.76
N HIS A 446 -10.72 3.21 10.44
CA HIS A 446 -10.66 3.71 9.05
C HIS A 446 -9.40 3.27 8.29
N TRP A 447 -8.39 2.78 9.01
CA TRP A 447 -7.09 2.33 8.47
C TRP A 447 -6.97 0.81 8.38
N LEU A 448 -7.79 0.09 9.15
CA LEU A 448 -7.95 -1.37 9.18
C LEU A 448 -9.14 -1.76 8.29
#